data_AF-A0A2Y9L8L6-F1
#
_entry.id   AF-A0A2Y9L8L6-F1
#
_cell.length_a   1.000
_cell.length_b   1.000
_cell.length_c   1.000
_cell.angle_alpha   90.00
_cell.angle_beta   90.00
_cell.angle_gamma   90.00
#
_symmetry.space_group_name_H-M   'P 1'
#
loop_
_entity.id
_entity.type
_entity.pdbx_description
1 polymer ?
#
loop_
_entity_poly.entity_id
_entity_poly.type
_entity_poly.pdbx_seq_one_letter_code
_entity_poly.pdbx_strand_id
1 'polypeptide(L)'
;MRDRTHELRQGDDSSDDEDKERVALVVHPGTARLGSPDDEFFQKVRTIRQTIVKLENKVRELEKQQVTILATPLPEESMKQDLQNLREEIKQLGREIRSQLKAIEPQNEEADENYNSVNTRMRKTQHGVLSQQFVELINKCNLTQSEYREKNVERIRRQLKITNAGMVSDEELEQMLDSGQSEVFVSNILKDTQVTRQALNEISARHSEIQQLERSIRELHEIFTFLATEVEMQGEMINRIEKNILSSADYVERGQEHVKIALENQKKARKKKVLIAICVSVTVVILAVIIGIATLV
;
A
#
# COMPACT_ATOMS: atom_id res chain seq x y z
N MET A 1 -11.13 -25.01 -1.43
CA MET A 1 -12.31 -25.29 -0.57
C MET A 1 -13.41 -25.80 -1.47
N ARG A 2 -14.01 -26.96 -1.15
CA ARG A 2 -15.18 -27.47 -1.89
C ARG A 2 -16.38 -26.61 -1.55
N ASP A 3 -17.12 -26.20 -2.58
CA ASP A 3 -18.33 -25.41 -2.44
C ASP A 3 -19.43 -26.26 -1.77
N ARG A 4 -19.83 -25.87 -0.56
CA ARG A 4 -20.88 -26.52 0.25
C ARG A 4 -22.15 -25.66 0.32
N THR A 5 -22.26 -24.61 -0.49
CA THR A 5 -23.43 -23.72 -0.50
C THR A 5 -24.73 -24.46 -0.81
N HIS A 6 -24.66 -25.54 -1.60
CA HIS A 6 -25.81 -26.38 -1.93
C HIS A 6 -26.31 -27.22 -0.75
N GLU A 7 -25.42 -27.67 0.15
CA GLU A 7 -25.78 -28.46 1.33
C GLU A 7 -26.50 -27.62 2.38
N LEU A 8 -26.15 -26.33 2.49
CA LEU A 8 -26.81 -25.39 3.40
C LEU A 8 -28.23 -25.06 2.95
N ARG A 9 -28.49 -25.08 1.64
CA ARG A 9 -29.81 -24.77 1.07
C ARG A 9 -30.79 -25.93 1.16
N GLN A 10 -30.31 -27.17 1.30
CA GLN A 10 -31.17 -28.34 1.52
C GLN A 10 -31.61 -28.52 2.98
N GLY A 11 -30.90 -27.90 3.94
CA GLY A 11 -31.26 -27.99 5.36
C GLY A 11 -32.40 -27.06 5.80
N ASP A 12 -32.72 -26.03 5.02
CA ASP A 12 -33.79 -25.08 5.34
C ASP A 12 -35.19 -25.60 4.98
N ASP A 13 -35.31 -26.49 3.98
CA ASP A 13 -36.61 -27.02 3.52
C ASP A 13 -37.24 -28.06 4.49
N SER A 14 -36.54 -28.47 5.56
CA SER A 14 -37.01 -29.52 6.48
C SER A 14 -37.39 -29.02 7.89
N SER A 15 -37.62 -27.72 8.08
CA SER A 15 -38.03 -27.18 9.41
C SER A 15 -39.07 -26.07 9.29
N ASP A 16 -40.09 -26.32 8.48
CA ASP A 16 -41.23 -25.42 8.22
C ASP A 16 -42.46 -25.77 9.07
N ASP A 17 -42.25 -26.09 10.36
CA ASP A 17 -43.33 -26.24 11.35
C ASP A 17 -42.92 -25.56 12.67
N GLU A 18 -42.87 -24.23 12.70
CA GLU A 18 -43.23 -23.44 13.90
C GLU A 18 -43.59 -22.00 13.48
N ASP A 19 -44.87 -21.66 13.65
CA ASP A 19 -45.42 -20.29 13.69
C ASP A 19 -44.73 -19.45 14.77
N LYS A 20 -43.54 -18.97 14.48
CA LYS A 20 -42.94 -17.82 15.15
C LYS A 20 -42.71 -16.78 14.10
N GLU A 21 -43.38 -15.65 14.27
CA GLU A 21 -43.19 -14.40 13.54
C GLU A 21 -41.68 -14.08 13.48
N ARG A 22 -41.00 -14.61 12.47
CA ARG A 22 -39.63 -14.27 12.13
C ARG A 22 -39.76 -12.89 11.52
N VAL A 23 -39.61 -11.85 12.33
CA VAL A 23 -39.22 -10.54 11.82
C VAL A 23 -37.85 -10.76 11.20
N ALA A 24 -37.87 -11.12 9.92
CA ALA A 24 -36.68 -11.24 9.13
C ALA A 24 -36.02 -9.87 9.14
N LEU A 25 -34.84 -9.78 9.74
CA LEU A 25 -33.91 -8.68 9.48
C LEU A 25 -33.42 -8.84 8.03
N VAL A 26 -34.34 -8.70 7.07
CA VAL A 26 -34.00 -8.51 5.67
C VAL A 26 -33.38 -7.14 5.61
N VAL A 27 -32.06 -7.10 5.80
CA VAL A 27 -31.24 -6.00 5.31
C VAL A 27 -31.50 -5.97 3.81
N HIS A 28 -32.36 -5.05 3.39
CA HIS A 28 -32.69 -4.86 1.99
C HIS A 28 -31.37 -4.58 1.25
N PRO A 29 -30.98 -5.40 0.26
CA PRO A 29 -29.84 -5.09 -0.58
C PRO A 29 -30.28 -3.98 -1.52
N GLY A 30 -30.15 -2.70 -1.11
CA GLY A 30 -30.53 -1.62 -2.01
C GLY A 30 -30.60 -0.19 -1.50
N THR A 31 -30.53 0.10 -0.20
CA THR A 31 -30.72 1.48 0.29
C THR A 31 -29.62 1.99 1.21
N ALA A 32 -28.37 1.72 0.87
CA ALA A 32 -27.24 2.51 1.34
C ALA A 32 -26.50 3.08 0.12
N ARG A 33 -27.12 4.01 -0.60
CA ARG A 33 -26.36 5.04 -1.33
C ARG A 33 -25.86 6.04 -0.29
N LEU A 34 -24.93 5.59 0.53
CA LEU A 34 -24.06 6.45 1.31
C LEU A 34 -22.82 6.60 0.43
N GLY A 35 -22.52 7.79 -0.07
CA GLY A 35 -21.14 8.06 -0.48
C GLY A 35 -20.31 7.92 0.78
N SER A 36 -19.78 6.72 1.02
CA SER A 36 -19.14 6.40 2.28
C SER A 36 -17.77 7.08 2.29
N PRO A 37 -17.29 7.65 3.41
CA PRO A 37 -15.89 8.03 3.59
C PRO A 37 -14.89 6.91 3.25
N ASP A 38 -15.36 5.66 3.18
CA ASP A 38 -14.60 4.50 2.73
C ASP A 38 -14.49 4.43 1.21
N ASP A 39 -15.49 4.90 0.45
CA ASP A 39 -15.42 4.96 -1.01
C ASP A 39 -14.32 5.90 -1.47
N GLU A 40 -14.19 7.10 -0.87
CA GLU A 40 -13.13 8.04 -1.19
C GLU A 40 -11.74 7.43 -0.90
N PHE A 41 -11.60 6.76 0.24
CA PHE A 41 -10.36 6.04 0.59
C PHE A 41 -10.04 4.94 -0.42
N PHE A 42 -11.02 4.10 -0.78
CA PHE A 42 -10.81 3.05 -1.78
C PHE A 42 -10.53 3.60 -3.18
N GLN A 43 -11.04 4.79 -3.52
CA GLN A 43 -10.64 5.48 -4.76
C GLN A 43 -9.18 5.92 -4.68
N LYS A 44 -8.74 6.56 -3.58
CA LYS A 44 -7.33 6.93 -3.38
C LYS A 44 -6.40 5.71 -3.45
N VAL A 45 -6.75 4.61 -2.78
CA VAL A 45 -6.02 3.33 -2.85
C VAL A 45 -5.93 2.80 -4.29
N ARG A 46 -7.03 2.85 -5.05
CA ARG A 46 -7.03 2.45 -6.46
C ARG A 46 -6.12 3.34 -7.31
N THR A 47 -6.18 4.65 -7.11
CA THR A 47 -5.31 5.61 -7.79
C THR A 47 -3.84 5.32 -7.49
N ILE A 48 -3.47 5.11 -6.23
CA ILE A 48 -2.10 4.76 -5.83
C ILE A 48 -1.64 3.49 -6.55
N ARG A 49 -2.46 2.42 -6.55
CA ARG A 49 -2.14 1.18 -7.27
C ARG A 49 -1.94 1.41 -8.76
N GLN A 50 -2.77 2.22 -9.39
CA GLN A 50 -2.62 2.55 -10.81
C GLN A 50 -1.33 3.33 -11.06
N THR A 51 -0.97 4.28 -10.20
CA THR A 51 0.27 5.04 -10.31
C THR A 51 1.50 4.16 -10.08
N ILE A 52 1.46 3.20 -9.14
CA ILE A 52 2.51 2.18 -8.95
C ILE A 52 2.70 1.34 -10.23
N VAL A 53 1.60 0.86 -10.85
CA VAL A 53 1.69 0.11 -12.11
C VAL A 53 2.25 0.96 -13.25
N LYS A 54 1.87 2.25 -13.33
CA LYS A 54 2.46 3.18 -14.30
C LYS A 54 3.96 3.35 -14.08
N LEU A 55 4.39 3.55 -12.84
CA LEU A 55 5.80 3.64 -12.47
C LEU A 55 6.55 2.36 -12.87
N GLU A 56 5.98 1.19 -12.60
CA GLU A 56 6.58 -0.09 -12.98
C GLU A 56 6.79 -0.20 -14.49
N ASN A 57 5.79 0.18 -15.29
CA ASN A 57 5.92 0.19 -16.74
C ASN A 57 7.01 1.16 -17.21
N LYS A 58 7.15 2.33 -16.57
CA LYS A 58 8.19 3.30 -16.89
C LYS A 58 9.59 2.81 -16.53
N VAL A 59 9.74 2.11 -15.40
CA VAL A 59 11.01 1.46 -15.02
C VAL A 59 11.39 0.38 -16.06
N ARG A 60 10.43 -0.42 -16.56
CA ARG A 60 10.71 -1.39 -17.63
C ARG A 60 11.09 -0.72 -18.95
N GLU A 61 10.46 0.40 -19.28
CA GLU A 61 10.80 1.19 -20.47
C GLU A 61 12.22 1.76 -20.37
N LEU A 62 12.59 2.28 -19.19
CA LEU A 62 13.93 2.76 -18.88
C LEU A 62 14.98 1.65 -19.08
N GLU A 63 14.74 0.46 -18.52
CA GLU A 63 15.63 -0.70 -18.65
C GLU A 63 15.85 -1.08 -20.13
N LYS A 64 14.78 -1.09 -20.93
CA LYS A 64 14.85 -1.39 -22.36
C LYS A 64 15.68 -0.35 -23.13
N GLN A 65 15.47 0.93 -22.83
CA GLN A 65 16.26 2.01 -23.47
C GLN A 65 17.72 1.93 -23.06
N GLN A 66 18.03 1.62 -21.80
CA GLN A 66 19.39 1.42 -21.30
C GLN A 66 20.13 0.32 -22.06
N VAL A 67 19.49 -0.83 -22.27
CA VAL A 67 20.08 -1.93 -23.06
C VAL A 67 20.37 -1.47 -24.50
N THR A 68 19.45 -0.71 -25.10
CA THR A 68 19.60 -0.20 -26.47
C THR A 68 20.75 0.81 -26.57
N ILE A 69 20.88 1.70 -25.57
CA ILE A 69 21.96 2.67 -25.47
C ILE A 69 23.30 1.97 -25.26
N LEU A 70 23.38 0.92 -24.44
CA LEU A 70 24.60 0.12 -24.27
C LEU A 70 25.01 -0.62 -25.53
N ALA A 71 24.06 -1.04 -26.37
CA ALA A 71 24.35 -1.70 -27.64
C ALA A 71 24.93 -0.75 -28.70
N THR A 72 24.70 0.56 -28.56
CA THR A 72 25.10 1.58 -29.54
C THR A 72 26.38 2.29 -29.08
N PRO A 73 27.52 2.22 -29.82
CA PRO A 73 28.78 2.84 -29.39
C PRO A 73 28.68 4.36 -29.18
N LEU A 74 28.00 5.05 -30.10
CA LEU A 74 27.70 6.49 -30.03
C LEU A 74 26.18 6.68 -30.14
N PRO A 75 25.45 6.71 -29.01
CA PRO A 75 24.01 6.91 -29.01
C PRO A 75 23.64 8.28 -29.57
N GLU A 76 22.55 8.35 -30.33
CA GLU A 76 21.98 9.61 -30.79
C GLU A 76 21.51 10.46 -29.61
N GLU A 77 21.52 11.78 -29.79
CA GLU A 77 21.11 12.71 -28.73
C GLU A 77 19.62 12.54 -28.37
N SER A 78 18.79 12.14 -29.34
CA SER A 78 17.38 11.74 -29.14
C SER A 78 17.25 10.64 -28.10
N MET A 79 18.04 9.58 -28.19
CA MET A 79 18.01 8.45 -27.26
C MET A 79 18.40 8.86 -25.84
N LYS A 80 19.38 9.76 -25.71
CA LYS A 80 19.79 10.29 -24.39
C LYS A 80 18.71 11.17 -23.79
N GLN A 81 18.07 11.99 -24.60
CA GLN A 81 16.96 12.85 -24.17
C GLN A 81 15.76 12.00 -23.72
N ASP A 82 15.42 10.96 -24.47
CA ASP A 82 14.34 10.03 -24.09
C ASP A 82 14.65 9.34 -22.74
N LEU A 83 15.90 8.94 -22.53
CA LEU A 83 16.33 8.34 -21.27
C LEU A 83 16.21 9.33 -20.09
N GLN A 84 16.56 10.60 -20.30
CA GLN A 84 16.36 11.64 -19.28
C GLN A 84 14.87 11.89 -19.02
N ASN A 85 14.04 11.94 -20.06
CA ASN A 85 12.60 12.11 -19.92
C ASN A 85 12.01 10.98 -19.07
N LEU A 86 12.40 9.72 -19.30
CA LEU A 86 11.96 8.59 -18.49
C LEU A 86 12.40 8.70 -17.02
N ARG A 87 13.63 9.16 -16.75
CA ARG A 87 14.11 9.40 -15.38
C ARG A 87 13.28 10.47 -14.67
N GLU A 88 12.98 11.56 -15.36
CA GLU A 88 12.14 12.64 -14.82
C GLU A 88 10.70 12.17 -14.56
N GLU A 89 10.12 11.39 -15.48
CA GLU A 89 8.79 10.78 -15.30
C GLU A 89 8.77 9.82 -14.10
N ILE A 90 9.77 8.94 -13.97
CA ILE A 90 9.93 8.02 -12.84
C ILE A 90 10.02 8.80 -11.53
N LYS A 91 10.81 9.88 -11.49
CA LYS A 91 10.92 10.76 -10.34
C LYS A 91 9.59 11.39 -9.98
N GLN A 92 8.88 11.94 -10.96
CA GLN A 92 7.60 12.61 -10.73
C GLN A 92 6.55 11.62 -10.21
N LEU A 93 6.45 10.42 -10.81
CA LEU A 93 5.57 9.35 -10.34
C LEU A 93 5.93 8.90 -8.92
N GLY A 94 7.23 8.77 -8.61
CA GLY A 94 7.69 8.44 -7.27
C GLY A 94 7.28 9.50 -6.23
N ARG A 95 7.42 10.80 -6.55
CA ARG A 95 6.95 11.90 -5.67
C ARG A 95 5.42 11.91 -5.53
N GLU A 96 4.69 11.61 -6.61
CA GLU A 96 3.24 11.52 -6.58
C GLU A 96 2.75 10.38 -5.67
N ILE A 97 3.29 9.17 -5.84
CA ILE A 97 2.96 7.99 -5.00
C ILE A 97 3.27 8.30 -3.54
N ARG A 98 4.44 8.91 -3.26
CA ARG A 98 4.81 9.35 -1.91
C ARG A 98 3.77 10.29 -1.30
N SER A 99 3.34 11.32 -2.05
CA SER A 99 2.33 12.27 -1.58
C SER A 99 0.97 11.60 -1.34
N GLN A 100 0.57 10.67 -2.21
CA GLN A 100 -0.70 9.96 -2.07
C GLN A 100 -0.68 8.96 -0.91
N LEU A 101 0.42 8.24 -0.69
CA LEU A 101 0.62 7.37 0.47
C LEU A 101 0.51 8.18 1.77
N LYS A 102 1.20 9.32 1.85
CA LYS A 102 1.08 10.22 3.01
C LYS A 102 -0.34 10.72 3.24
N ALA A 103 -1.12 10.94 2.18
CA ALA A 103 -2.52 11.37 2.31
C ALA A 103 -3.47 10.28 2.81
N ILE A 104 -3.10 9.01 2.70
CA ILE A 104 -3.87 7.87 3.22
C ILE A 104 -3.25 7.29 4.50
N GLU A 105 -2.22 7.93 5.03
CA GLU A 105 -1.55 7.57 6.27
C GLU A 105 -2.56 7.60 7.42
N PRO A 106 -2.72 6.50 8.17
CA PRO A 106 -3.65 6.45 9.29
C PRO A 106 -3.09 7.31 10.42
N GLN A 107 -3.75 8.44 10.70
CA GLN A 107 -3.38 9.29 11.84
C GLN A 107 -3.47 8.48 13.14
N ASN A 108 -2.47 8.62 14.00
CA ASN A 108 -2.52 8.17 15.38
C ASN A 108 -3.44 9.11 16.17
N GLU A 109 -4.74 9.12 15.85
CA GLU A 109 -5.71 9.66 16.78
C GLU A 109 -5.63 8.81 18.05
N GLU A 110 -5.44 9.51 19.17
CA GLU A 110 -5.23 8.93 20.49
C GLU A 110 -6.19 7.78 20.74
N ALA A 111 -5.65 6.73 21.36
CA ALA A 111 -6.31 5.50 21.69
C ALA A 111 -7.60 5.72 22.52
N ASP A 112 -8.69 6.08 21.85
CA ASP A 112 -10.02 5.83 22.37
C ASP A 112 -10.20 4.32 22.28
N GLU A 113 -10.10 3.65 23.43
CA GLU A 113 -10.09 2.18 23.61
C GLU A 113 -11.31 1.46 22.98
N ASN A 114 -12.28 2.20 22.43
CA ASN A 114 -13.49 1.72 21.80
C ASN A 114 -13.52 1.88 20.26
N TYR A 115 -12.54 2.59 19.66
CA TYR A 115 -12.46 2.88 18.22
C TYR A 115 -11.37 2.08 17.49
N ASN A 116 -11.13 0.83 17.91
CA ASN A 116 -10.42 -0.17 17.08
C ASN A 116 -11.31 -0.66 15.92
N SER A 117 -11.89 0.29 15.18
CA SER A 117 -12.83 0.01 14.10
C SER A 117 -12.15 -0.85 13.02
N VAL A 118 -12.93 -1.78 12.46
CA VAL A 118 -12.54 -2.57 11.28
C VAL A 118 -11.95 -1.68 10.17
N ASN A 119 -12.44 -0.44 10.07
CA ASN A 119 -11.99 0.57 9.14
C ASN A 119 -10.53 1.03 9.40
N THR A 120 -10.18 1.34 10.65
CA THR A 120 -8.80 1.73 11.03
C THR A 120 -7.80 0.62 10.69
N ARG A 121 -8.14 -0.65 10.98
CA ARG A 121 -7.29 -1.81 10.63
C ARG A 121 -7.16 -1.99 9.12
N MET A 122 -8.27 -1.87 8.40
CA MET A 122 -8.29 -1.93 6.93
C MET A 122 -7.38 -0.87 6.33
N ARG A 123 -7.50 0.39 6.77
CA ARG A 123 -6.68 1.51 6.29
C ARG A 123 -5.19 1.30 6.57
N LYS A 124 -4.84 0.90 7.79
CA LYS A 124 -3.45 0.52 8.16
C LYS A 124 -2.89 -0.59 7.28
N THR A 125 -3.68 -1.63 7.02
CA THR A 125 -3.25 -2.75 6.17
C THR A 125 -3.06 -2.33 4.72
N GLN A 126 -3.99 -1.56 4.15
CA GLN A 126 -3.86 -1.06 2.77
C GLN A 126 -2.65 -0.13 2.62
N HIS A 127 -2.45 0.80 3.54
CA HIS A 127 -1.27 1.67 3.55
C HIS A 127 0.02 0.83 3.60
N GLY A 128 0.12 -0.14 4.52
CA GLY A 128 1.29 -0.99 4.66
C GLY A 128 1.62 -1.79 3.39
N VAL A 129 0.62 -2.43 2.77
CA VAL A 129 0.82 -3.20 1.52
C VAL A 129 1.28 -2.30 0.37
N LEU A 130 0.68 -1.12 0.21
CA LEU A 130 1.06 -0.19 -0.87
C LEU A 130 2.47 0.39 -0.65
N SER A 131 2.81 0.72 0.59
CA SER A 131 4.16 1.19 0.95
C SER A 131 5.21 0.13 0.69
N GLN A 132 4.93 -1.13 1.05
CA GLN A 132 5.85 -2.25 0.75
C GLN A 132 6.04 -2.44 -0.76
N GLN A 133 4.95 -2.47 -1.53
CA GLN A 133 5.01 -2.57 -2.99
C GLN A 133 5.82 -1.43 -3.61
N PHE A 134 5.65 -0.22 -3.11
CA PHE A 134 6.39 0.94 -3.59
C PHE A 134 7.89 0.82 -3.26
N VAL A 135 8.25 0.42 -2.04
CA VAL A 135 9.66 0.19 -1.66
C VAL A 135 10.31 -0.90 -2.49
N GLU A 136 9.63 -2.03 -2.71
CA GLU A 136 10.11 -3.11 -3.57
C GLU A 136 10.39 -2.61 -5.00
N LEU A 137 9.50 -1.79 -5.56
CA LEU A 137 9.66 -1.22 -6.90
C LEU A 137 10.82 -0.22 -6.99
N ILE A 138 10.97 0.67 -6.01
CA ILE A 138 12.07 1.64 -5.98
C ILE A 138 13.41 0.90 -5.78
N ASN A 139 13.47 -0.14 -4.93
CA ASN A 139 14.64 -1.02 -4.78
C ASN A 139 15.03 -1.69 -6.10
N LYS A 140 14.04 -2.24 -6.82
CA LYS A 140 14.28 -2.82 -8.15
C LYS A 140 14.83 -1.78 -9.15
N CYS A 141 14.26 -0.57 -9.15
CA CYS A 141 14.76 0.52 -9.98
C CYS A 141 16.21 0.88 -9.62
N ASN A 142 16.56 0.96 -8.33
CA ASN A 142 17.92 1.27 -7.88
C ASN A 142 18.92 0.20 -8.31
N LEU A 143 18.58 -1.09 -8.14
CA LEU A 143 19.41 -2.20 -8.59
C LEU A 143 19.67 -2.13 -10.10
N THR A 144 18.61 -1.91 -10.90
CA THR A 144 18.72 -1.77 -12.36
C THR A 144 19.64 -0.61 -12.76
N GLN A 145 19.52 0.54 -12.08
CA GLN A 145 20.37 1.71 -12.30
C GLN A 145 21.83 1.44 -11.91
N SER A 146 22.07 0.70 -10.82
CA SER A 146 23.41 0.29 -10.38
C SER A 146 24.08 -0.64 -11.40
N GLU A 147 23.37 -1.66 -11.88
CA GLU A 147 23.84 -2.55 -12.95
C GLU A 147 24.15 -1.78 -14.25
N TYR A 148 23.33 -0.78 -14.57
CA TYR A 148 23.59 0.09 -15.72
C TYR A 148 24.86 0.94 -15.53
N ARG A 149 25.13 1.46 -14.32
CA ARG A 149 26.38 2.16 -14.00
C ARG A 149 27.57 1.24 -14.25
N GLU A 150 27.55 0.04 -13.69
CA GLU A 150 28.64 -0.94 -13.80
C GLU A 150 28.96 -1.28 -15.27
N LYS A 151 27.94 -1.51 -16.09
CA LYS A 151 28.11 -1.76 -17.54
C LYS A 151 28.73 -0.58 -18.28
N ASN A 152 28.41 0.66 -17.91
CA ASN A 152 29.03 1.85 -18.50
C ASN A 152 30.50 1.98 -18.07
N VAL A 153 30.83 1.70 -16.80
CA VAL A 153 32.20 1.67 -16.31
C VAL A 153 33.03 0.60 -17.03
N GLU A 154 32.47 -0.59 -17.23
CA GLU A 154 33.14 -1.67 -17.98
C GLU A 154 33.43 -1.27 -19.44
N ARG A 155 32.48 -0.59 -20.09
CA ARG A 155 32.67 -0.03 -21.44
C ARG A 155 33.81 0.99 -21.48
N ILE A 156 33.83 1.94 -20.53
CA ILE A 156 34.90 2.94 -20.42
C ILE A 156 36.26 2.25 -20.24
N ARG A 157 36.34 1.27 -19.33
CA ARG A 157 37.56 0.47 -19.09
C ARG A 157 38.05 -0.20 -20.37
N ARG A 158 37.13 -0.77 -21.16
CA ARG A 158 37.48 -1.41 -22.45
C ARG A 158 38.01 -0.39 -23.45
N GLN A 159 37.41 0.79 -23.55
CA GLN A 159 37.88 1.85 -24.45
C GLN A 159 39.25 2.41 -24.02
N LEU A 160 39.49 2.56 -22.72
CA LEU A 160 40.79 2.97 -22.20
C LEU A 160 41.91 2.01 -22.59
N LYS A 161 41.67 0.69 -22.48
CA LYS A 161 42.62 -0.35 -22.93
C LYS A 161 42.96 -0.26 -24.42
N ILE A 162 42.01 0.17 -25.26
CA ILE A 162 42.24 0.34 -26.71
C ILE A 162 43.13 1.55 -26.99
N THR A 163 42.99 2.63 -26.22
CA THR A 163 43.74 3.87 -26.43
C THR A 163 45.20 3.84 -26.00
N ASN A 164 45.66 2.73 -25.42
CA ASN A 164 47.03 2.54 -24.91
C ASN A 164 47.49 3.64 -23.93
N ALA A 165 46.56 4.40 -23.34
CA ALA A 165 46.82 5.08 -22.08
C ALA A 165 47.15 3.98 -21.06
N GLY A 166 48.26 4.14 -20.34
CA GLY A 166 48.81 3.13 -19.44
C GLY A 166 47.76 2.52 -18.53
N MET A 167 48.03 1.30 -18.03
CA MET A 167 47.14 0.53 -17.16
C MET A 167 46.56 1.37 -16.02
N VAL A 168 45.43 2.06 -16.27
CA VAL A 168 44.67 2.79 -15.25
C VAL A 168 44.11 1.71 -14.32
N SER A 169 44.44 1.80 -13.03
CA SER A 169 43.90 0.86 -12.04
C SER A 169 42.40 1.08 -11.88
N ASP A 170 41.68 0.11 -11.32
CA ASP A 170 40.25 0.28 -11.07
C ASP A 170 39.99 1.43 -10.08
N GLU A 171 40.89 1.63 -9.10
CA GLU A 171 40.83 2.73 -8.15
C GLU A 171 41.06 4.09 -8.81
N GLU A 172 42.04 4.20 -9.73
CA GLU A 172 42.28 5.44 -10.48
C GLU A 172 41.10 5.76 -11.41
N LEU A 173 40.50 4.74 -12.03
CA LEU A 173 39.33 4.94 -12.89
C LEU A 173 38.12 5.45 -12.11
N GLU A 174 37.79 4.85 -10.96
CA GLU A 174 36.70 5.35 -10.12
C GLU A 174 36.99 6.75 -9.58
N GLN A 175 38.23 7.06 -9.20
CA GLN A 175 38.61 8.42 -8.80
C GLN A 175 38.44 9.43 -9.94
N MET A 176 38.75 9.04 -11.18
CA MET A 176 38.52 9.87 -12.37
C MET A 176 37.03 10.10 -12.62
N LEU A 177 36.19 9.08 -12.44
CA LEU A 177 34.73 9.20 -12.57
C LEU A 177 34.15 10.13 -11.48
N ASP A 178 34.60 9.97 -10.23
CA ASP A 178 34.18 10.78 -9.08
C ASP A 178 34.60 12.25 -9.20
N SER A 179 35.75 12.52 -9.81
CA SER A 179 36.23 13.90 -10.03
C SER A 179 35.30 14.73 -10.92
N GLY A 180 34.46 14.05 -11.72
CA GLY A 180 33.52 14.66 -12.66
C GLY A 180 34.18 15.43 -13.82
N GLN A 181 35.51 15.41 -13.92
CA GLN A 181 36.27 16.11 -14.95
C GLN A 181 36.53 15.19 -16.14
N SER A 182 35.76 15.39 -17.22
CA SER A 182 35.97 14.63 -18.47
C SER A 182 37.33 14.90 -19.13
N GLU A 183 37.99 16.00 -18.77
CA GLU A 183 39.30 16.39 -19.31
C GLU A 183 40.44 15.47 -18.88
N VAL A 184 40.30 14.77 -17.74
CA VAL A 184 41.34 13.85 -17.24
C VAL A 184 41.54 12.68 -18.21
N PHE A 185 40.49 12.25 -18.91
CA PHE A 185 40.58 11.24 -19.98
C PHE A 185 41.30 11.78 -21.23
N VAL A 186 41.12 13.07 -21.55
CA VAL A 186 41.71 13.72 -22.74
C VAL A 186 43.18 14.07 -22.53
N SER A 187 43.59 14.36 -21.30
CA SER A 187 44.96 14.71 -20.90
C SER A 187 45.94 13.53 -21.05
N ASN A 188 45.50 12.32 -20.72
CA ASN A 188 46.38 11.15 -20.60
C ASN A 188 46.50 10.30 -21.88
N ILE A 189 45.77 10.67 -22.94
CA ILE A 189 45.66 9.87 -24.16
C ILE A 189 46.31 10.62 -25.34
N LEU A 190 47.34 10.02 -25.96
CA LEU A 190 47.97 10.55 -27.18
C LEU A 190 46.96 10.62 -28.34
N LYS A 191 46.66 11.83 -28.83
CA LYS A 191 45.63 12.11 -29.86
C LYS A 191 45.99 11.70 -31.30
N ASP A 192 47.04 10.90 -31.49
CA ASP A 192 47.68 10.72 -32.80
C ASP A 192 46.98 9.74 -33.74
N THR A 193 45.93 9.02 -33.29
CA THR A 193 45.15 8.13 -34.16
C THR A 193 43.65 8.43 -34.18
N GLN A 194 43.01 8.21 -35.32
CA GLN A 194 41.56 8.32 -35.49
C GLN A 194 40.80 7.39 -34.54
N VAL A 195 41.36 6.19 -34.28
CA VAL A 195 40.82 5.20 -33.33
C VAL A 195 40.80 5.77 -31.91
N THR A 196 41.88 6.44 -31.50
CA THR A 196 41.98 7.05 -30.18
C THR A 196 40.96 8.17 -29.98
N ARG A 197 40.71 9.01 -30.99
CA ARG A 197 39.69 10.07 -30.92
C ARG A 197 38.28 9.51 -30.78
N GLN A 198 37.96 8.43 -31.50
CA GLN A 198 36.65 7.79 -31.40
C GLN A 198 36.42 7.18 -30.02
N ALA A 199 37.43 6.49 -29.47
CA ALA A 199 37.37 5.93 -28.13
C ALA A 199 37.20 7.02 -27.05
N LEU A 200 37.89 8.15 -27.18
CA LEU A 200 37.72 9.30 -26.28
C LEU A 200 36.30 9.88 -26.32
N ASN A 201 35.71 10.01 -27.51
CA ASN A 201 34.33 10.51 -27.65
C ASN A 201 33.32 9.55 -26.98
N GLU A 202 33.52 8.24 -27.15
CA GLU A 202 32.69 7.23 -26.48
C GLU A 202 32.85 7.30 -24.95
N ILE A 203 34.09 7.39 -24.45
CA ILE A 203 34.36 7.54 -23.00
C ILE A 203 33.66 8.78 -22.45
N SER A 204 33.78 9.93 -23.12
CA SER A 204 33.14 11.17 -22.68
C SER A 204 31.61 11.06 -22.65
N ALA A 205 31.01 10.47 -23.69
CA ALA A 205 29.57 10.26 -23.74
C ALA A 205 29.09 9.34 -22.60
N ARG A 206 29.82 8.27 -22.29
CA ARG A 206 29.51 7.33 -21.21
C ARG A 206 29.71 7.94 -19.82
N HIS A 207 30.75 8.75 -19.64
CA HIS A 207 30.97 9.46 -18.40
C HIS A 207 29.84 10.47 -18.11
N SER A 208 29.41 11.24 -19.13
CA SER A 208 28.24 12.12 -18.99
C SER A 208 26.98 11.34 -18.60
N GLU A 209 26.80 10.14 -19.16
CA GLU A 209 25.69 9.26 -18.83
C GLU A 209 25.73 8.76 -17.37
N ILE A 210 26.92 8.38 -16.87
CA ILE A 210 27.14 8.01 -15.46
C ILE A 210 26.78 9.19 -14.52
N GLN A 211 27.20 10.41 -14.86
CA GLN A 211 26.88 11.58 -14.04
C GLN A 211 25.37 11.84 -13.95
N GLN A 212 24.65 11.69 -15.06
CA GLN A 212 23.19 11.86 -15.09
C GLN A 212 22.48 10.75 -14.31
N LEU A 213 22.98 9.52 -14.43
CA LEU A 213 22.52 8.36 -13.67
C LEU A 213 22.70 8.55 -12.16
N GLU A 214 23.86 9.01 -11.71
CA GLU A 214 24.14 9.23 -10.28
C GLU A 214 23.26 10.34 -9.68
N ARG A 215 22.94 11.39 -10.45
CA ARG A 215 21.95 12.39 -10.04
C ARG A 215 20.58 11.75 -9.85
N SER A 216 20.14 10.93 -10.81
CA SER A 216 18.85 10.21 -10.72
C SER A 216 18.81 9.25 -9.52
N ILE A 217 19.90 8.51 -9.25
CA ILE A 217 20.00 7.63 -8.08
C ILE A 217 19.90 8.44 -6.77
N ARG A 218 20.57 9.59 -6.69
CA ARG A 218 20.52 10.47 -5.50
C ARG A 218 19.13 11.03 -5.27
N GLU A 219 18.42 11.39 -6.32
CA GLU A 219 17.02 11.86 -6.23
C GLU A 219 16.07 10.73 -5.81
N LEU A 220 16.28 9.49 -6.30
CA LEU A 220 15.55 8.32 -5.82
C LEU A 220 15.84 8.02 -4.35
N HIS A 221 17.07 8.24 -3.88
CA HIS A 221 17.46 8.10 -2.47
C HIS A 221 16.64 8.99 -1.54
N GLU A 222 16.29 10.22 -1.95
CA GLU A 222 15.39 11.10 -1.18
C GLU A 222 14.01 10.45 -0.95
N ILE A 223 13.50 9.72 -1.96
CA ILE A 223 12.24 8.98 -1.86
C ILE A 223 12.41 7.76 -0.94
N PHE A 224 13.53 7.04 -1.04
CA PHE A 224 13.84 5.90 -0.19
C PHE A 224 13.90 6.25 1.30
N THR A 225 14.60 7.32 1.66
CA THR A 225 14.77 7.71 3.07
C THR A 225 13.42 7.99 3.75
N PHE A 226 12.48 8.59 3.02
CA PHE A 226 11.13 8.80 3.51
C PHE A 226 10.35 7.48 3.73
N LEU A 227 10.48 6.52 2.81
CA LEU A 227 9.76 5.26 2.94
C LEU A 227 10.37 4.35 4.00
N ALA A 228 11.69 4.40 4.20
CA ALA A 228 12.37 3.65 5.25
C ALA A 228 11.84 4.05 6.64
N THR A 229 11.63 5.36 6.88
CA THR A 229 11.04 5.84 8.15
C THR A 229 9.57 5.42 8.32
N GLU A 230 8.81 5.28 7.23
CA GLU A 230 7.40 4.88 7.28
C GLU A 230 7.19 3.36 7.43
N VAL A 231 8.04 2.55 6.80
CA VAL A 231 7.94 1.08 6.82
C VAL A 231 8.40 0.51 8.17
N GLU A 232 9.38 1.13 8.83
CA GLU A 232 9.82 0.73 10.18
C GLU A 232 8.69 0.85 11.22
N MET A 233 7.79 1.83 11.07
CA MET A 233 6.61 1.98 11.93
C MET A 233 5.49 0.96 11.65
N GLN A 234 5.51 0.24 10.52
CA GLN A 234 4.37 -0.58 10.05
C GLN A 234 4.67 -2.08 9.92
N GLY A 235 5.94 -2.48 10.01
CA GLY A 235 6.39 -3.88 9.87
C GLY A 235 5.77 -4.86 10.88
N GLU A 236 5.28 -4.39 12.03
CA GLU A 236 4.66 -5.27 13.04
C GLU A 236 3.21 -5.72 12.71
N MET A 237 2.50 -5.00 11.82
CA MET A 237 1.09 -5.27 11.52
C MET A 237 0.87 -6.10 10.25
N ILE A 238 1.75 -5.98 9.24
CA ILE A 238 1.58 -6.60 7.92
C ILE A 238 1.67 -8.14 7.99
N ASN A 239 2.51 -8.69 8.87
CA ASN A 239 2.74 -10.14 8.95
C ASN A 239 1.78 -10.89 9.90
N ARG A 240 0.66 -10.28 10.29
CA ARG A 240 -0.28 -10.86 11.26
C ARG A 240 -1.69 -10.97 10.69
N ILE A 241 -1.87 -11.83 9.69
CA ILE A 241 -3.20 -12.40 9.36
C ILE A 241 -3.85 -12.96 10.64
N GLU A 242 -3.05 -13.54 11.53
CA GLU A 242 -3.49 -14.14 12.81
C GLU A 242 -3.98 -13.10 13.85
N LYS A 243 -3.34 -11.92 13.98
CA LYS A 243 -3.73 -10.88 14.96
C LYS A 243 -4.97 -10.09 14.55
N ASN A 244 -5.21 -9.92 13.24
CA ASN A 244 -6.43 -9.30 12.74
C ASN A 244 -7.67 -10.21 12.88
N ILE A 245 -7.48 -11.54 12.85
CA ILE A 245 -8.52 -12.52 13.18
C ILE A 245 -8.81 -12.50 14.69
N LEU A 246 -7.77 -12.50 15.53
CA LEU A 246 -7.90 -12.43 16.99
C LEU A 246 -8.69 -11.21 17.47
N SER A 247 -8.45 -10.02 16.91
CA SER A 247 -9.22 -8.82 17.27
C SER A 247 -10.67 -8.82 16.74
N SER A 248 -11.01 -9.70 15.80
CA SER A 248 -12.40 -9.90 15.36
C SER A 248 -13.16 -10.88 16.26
N ALA A 249 -12.45 -11.78 16.96
CA ALA A 249 -13.02 -12.63 17.99
C ALA A 249 -13.48 -11.83 19.22
N ASP A 250 -12.73 -10.78 19.61
CA ASP A 250 -13.08 -9.88 20.73
C ASP A 250 -14.45 -9.19 20.53
N TYR A 251 -14.79 -8.80 19.29
CA TYR A 251 -16.11 -8.23 18.97
C TYR A 251 -17.25 -9.26 19.06
N VAL A 252 -17.00 -10.52 18.70
CA VAL A 252 -17.99 -11.60 18.85
C VAL A 252 -18.21 -11.91 20.32
N GLU A 253 -17.16 -11.89 21.12
CA GLU A 253 -17.21 -12.12 22.57
C GLU A 253 -18.01 -11.02 23.29
N ARG A 254 -17.73 -9.74 23.00
CA ARG A 254 -18.54 -8.61 23.53
C ARG A 254 -19.98 -8.65 23.03
N GLY A 255 -20.20 -9.02 21.77
CA GLY A 255 -21.54 -9.22 21.22
C GLY A 255 -22.33 -10.29 21.99
N GLN A 256 -21.69 -11.41 22.34
CA GLN A 256 -22.30 -12.45 23.18
C GLN A 256 -22.63 -11.95 24.59
N GLU A 257 -21.76 -11.12 25.19
CA GLU A 257 -21.99 -10.53 26.51
C GLU A 257 -23.17 -9.56 26.51
N HIS A 258 -23.27 -8.68 25.51
CA HIS A 258 -24.42 -7.78 25.35
C HIS A 258 -25.73 -8.55 25.13
N VAL A 259 -25.71 -9.65 24.35
CA VAL A 259 -26.89 -10.53 24.20
C VAL A 259 -27.27 -11.20 25.51
N LYS A 260 -26.29 -11.63 26.32
CA LYS A 260 -26.53 -12.22 27.64
C LYS A 260 -27.17 -11.22 28.60
N ILE A 261 -26.63 -10.00 28.67
CA ILE A 261 -27.20 -8.90 29.48
C ILE A 261 -28.61 -8.56 28.99
N ALA A 262 -28.85 -8.51 27.69
CA ALA A 262 -30.17 -8.25 27.11
C ALA A 262 -31.18 -9.35 27.49
N LEU A 263 -30.79 -10.63 27.46
CA LEU A 263 -31.63 -11.75 27.89
C LEU A 263 -31.96 -11.69 29.39
N GLU A 264 -30.98 -11.35 30.23
CA GLU A 264 -31.21 -11.17 31.67
C GLU A 264 -32.15 -10.00 31.95
N ASN A 265 -31.97 -8.88 31.26
CA ASN A 265 -32.85 -7.71 31.37
C ASN A 265 -34.27 -8.03 30.87
N GLN A 266 -34.41 -8.81 29.78
CA GLN A 266 -35.70 -9.27 29.29
C GLN A 266 -36.38 -10.21 30.30
N LYS A 267 -35.65 -11.12 30.95
CA LYS A 267 -36.19 -11.99 32.02
C LYS A 267 -36.64 -11.17 33.23
N LYS A 268 -35.85 -10.17 33.66
CA LYS A 268 -36.22 -9.26 34.76
C LYS A 268 -37.45 -8.41 34.39
N ALA A 269 -37.53 -7.91 33.17
CA ALA A 269 -38.69 -7.15 32.67
C ALA A 269 -39.97 -8.00 32.64
N ARG A 270 -39.90 -9.26 32.22
CA ARG A 270 -41.05 -10.19 32.27
C ARG A 270 -41.55 -10.40 33.70
N LYS A 271 -40.65 -10.62 34.67
CA LYS A 271 -41.02 -10.76 36.10
C LYS A 271 -41.70 -9.49 36.64
N LYS A 272 -41.19 -8.30 36.28
CA LYS A 272 -41.79 -7.02 36.66
C LYS A 272 -43.18 -6.83 36.04
N LYS A 273 -43.37 -7.20 34.77
CA LYS A 273 -44.70 -7.15 34.11
C LYS A 273 -45.73 -8.02 34.81
N VAL A 274 -45.36 -9.24 35.20
CA VAL A 274 -46.24 -10.15 35.95
C VAL A 274 -46.61 -9.57 37.32
N LEU A 275 -45.65 -9.02 38.06
CA LEU A 275 -45.91 -8.36 39.33
C LEU A 275 -46.87 -7.16 39.20
N ILE A 276 -46.67 -6.32 38.19
CA ILE A 276 -47.56 -5.19 37.91
C ILE A 276 -48.97 -5.69 37.56
N ALA A 277 -49.11 -6.74 36.74
CA ALA A 277 -50.40 -7.33 36.39
C ALA A 277 -51.14 -7.87 37.63
N ILE A 278 -50.43 -8.52 38.55
CA ILE A 278 -51.01 -8.99 39.83
C ILE A 278 -51.49 -7.79 40.67
N CYS A 279 -50.67 -6.75 40.85
CA CYS A 279 -51.08 -5.56 41.60
C CYS A 279 -52.33 -4.89 41.01
N VAL A 280 -52.40 -4.76 39.67
CA VAL A 280 -53.57 -4.20 38.98
C VAL A 280 -54.81 -5.09 39.16
N SER A 281 -54.66 -6.41 39.11
CA SER A 281 -55.80 -7.31 39.34
C SER A 281 -56.38 -7.18 40.76
N VAL A 282 -55.52 -7.05 41.78
CA VAL A 282 -55.94 -6.89 43.17
C VAL A 282 -56.65 -5.56 43.39
N THR A 283 -56.15 -4.47 42.81
CA THR A 283 -56.81 -3.15 42.94
C THR A 283 -58.18 -3.13 42.27
N VAL A 284 -58.34 -3.77 41.12
CA VAL A 284 -59.65 -3.90 40.44
C VAL A 284 -60.65 -4.70 41.28
N VAL A 285 -60.22 -5.80 41.90
CA VAL A 285 -61.09 -6.61 42.79
C VAL A 285 -61.53 -5.79 44.00
N ILE A 286 -60.61 -5.06 44.64
CA ILE A 286 -60.94 -4.21 45.80
C ILE A 286 -61.97 -3.14 45.41
N LEU A 287 -61.77 -2.47 44.27
CA LEU A 287 -62.73 -1.47 43.78
C LEU A 287 -64.11 -2.08 43.48
N ALA A 288 -64.16 -3.27 42.87
CA ALA A 288 -65.42 -3.96 42.60
C ALA A 288 -66.18 -4.33 43.89
N VAL A 289 -65.47 -4.77 44.94
CA VAL A 289 -66.06 -5.07 46.25
C VAL A 289 -66.61 -3.80 46.91
N ILE A 290 -65.85 -2.70 46.88
CA ILE A 290 -66.28 -1.41 47.44
C ILE A 290 -67.55 -0.91 46.74
N ILE A 291 -67.58 -0.96 45.41
CA ILE A 291 -68.75 -0.55 44.63
C ILE A 291 -69.94 -1.47 44.95
N GLY A 292 -69.73 -2.80 44.99
CA GLY A 292 -70.78 -3.76 45.32
C GLY A 292 -71.40 -3.53 46.69
N ILE A 293 -70.58 -3.30 47.73
CA ILE A 293 -71.06 -2.97 49.07
C ILE A 293 -71.81 -1.64 49.07
N ALA A 294 -71.28 -0.61 48.40
CA ALA A 294 -71.93 0.70 48.33
C ALA A 294 -73.26 0.69 47.57
N THR A 295 -73.48 -0.27 46.66
CA THR A 295 -74.77 -0.45 45.97
C THR A 295 -75.77 -1.32 46.74
N LEU A 296 -75.31 -2.09 47.74
CA LEU A 296 -76.13 -3.02 48.52
C LEU A 296 -76.60 -2.42 49.87
N VAL A 297 -75.95 -1.35 50.32
CA VAL A 297 -76.32 -0.50 51.47
C VAL A 297 -77.15 0.68 51.00
#